data_AF-A0A930RH04-F1
#
_entry.id   AF-A0A930RH04-F1
#
_cell.length_a   1.000
_cell.length_b   1.000
_cell.length_c   1.000
_cell.angle_alpha   90.00
_cell.angle_beta   90.00
_cell.angle_gamma   90.00
#
_symmetry.space_group_name_H-M   'P 1'
#
loop_
_entity.id
_entity.type
_entity.pdbx_description
1 polymer ?
#
loop_
_entity_poly.entity_id
_entity_poly.type
_entity_poly.pdbx_seq_one_letter_code
_entity_poly.pdbx_strand_id
1 'polypeptide(L)'
;MDVEGTWRVLFALFAGFLGKLVGKSGLFYRWGGKEAALIDDVTGTMPPFDKMIVYGPAEPDRVAARICERVGAFGAMVADVNDLKRSRVVGVSDSVDGTLAAKLLLDNPFGNASQKTPICIVKNYRQYQAAHRAE
;
A
#
# COMPACT_ATOMS: atom_id res chain seq x y z
N MET A 1 -24.96 6.02 13.16
CA MET A 1 -24.79 6.93 11.99
C MET A 1 -25.37 8.26 12.38
N ASP A 2 -24.52 9.18 12.83
CA ASP A 2 -24.94 10.52 13.26
C ASP A 2 -25.31 11.38 12.06
N VAL A 3 -26.44 12.06 12.17
CA VAL A 3 -27.12 12.80 11.09
C VAL A 3 -26.26 13.95 10.54
N GLU A 4 -25.32 14.45 11.35
CA GLU A 4 -24.34 15.48 10.98
C GLU A 4 -23.24 14.96 10.05
N GLY A 5 -22.87 13.67 10.15
CA GLY A 5 -21.88 13.04 9.26
C GLY A 5 -22.42 12.87 7.84
N THR A 6 -23.71 12.55 7.71
CA THR A 6 -24.37 12.29 6.43
C THR A 6 -24.33 13.50 5.50
N TRP A 7 -24.62 14.70 6.01
CA TRP A 7 -24.59 15.93 5.20
C TRP A 7 -23.19 16.32 4.75
N ARG A 8 -22.19 16.09 5.60
CA ARG A 8 -20.78 16.37 5.28
C ARG A 8 -20.26 15.42 4.19
N VAL A 9 -20.66 14.15 4.24
CA VAL A 9 -20.36 13.14 3.22
C VAL A 9 -21.09 13.46 1.91
N LEU A 10 -22.35 13.86 1.96
CA LEU A 10 -23.13 14.23 0.77
C LEU A 10 -22.54 15.47 0.06
N PHE A 11 -22.14 16.48 0.84
CA PHE A 11 -21.47 17.67 0.29
C PHE A 11 -20.10 17.32 -0.31
N ALA A 12 -19.33 16.43 0.33
CA ALA A 12 -18.05 15.96 -0.21
C ALA A 12 -18.23 15.18 -1.53
N LEU A 13 -19.29 14.37 -1.65
CA LEU A 13 -19.70 13.70 -2.89
C LEU A 13 -20.04 14.69 -4.00
N PHE A 14 -20.86 15.69 -3.70
CA PHE A 14 -21.29 16.68 -4.68
C PHE A 14 -20.14 17.59 -5.13
N ALA A 15 -19.32 18.06 -4.18
CA ALA A 15 -18.12 18.85 -4.49
C ALA A 15 -17.07 18.03 -5.26
N GLY A 16 -16.92 16.75 -4.95
CA GLY A 16 -16.06 15.82 -5.70
C GLY A 16 -16.55 15.59 -7.13
N PHE A 17 -17.87 15.48 -7.33
CA PHE A 17 -18.48 15.38 -8.66
C PHE A 17 -18.27 16.65 -9.50
N LEU A 18 -18.49 17.83 -8.90
CA LEU A 18 -18.19 19.12 -9.55
C LEU A 18 -16.70 19.29 -9.85
N GLY A 19 -15.80 18.86 -8.95
CA GLY A 19 -14.35 18.88 -9.18
C GLY A 19 -13.92 17.99 -10.34
N LYS A 20 -14.62 16.86 -10.56
CA LYS A 20 -14.39 15.95 -11.70
C LYS A 20 -14.83 16.56 -13.03
N LEU A 21 -15.88 17.38 -13.02
CA LEU A 21 -16.36 18.16 -14.18
C LEU A 21 -15.38 19.26 -14.63
N VAL A 22 -14.54 19.77 -13.72
CA VAL A 22 -13.51 20.80 -14.01
C VAL A 22 -12.14 20.18 -14.37
N GLY A 23 -12.09 18.88 -14.70
CA GLY A 23 -10.88 18.23 -15.22
C GLY A 23 -9.79 17.95 -14.19
N LYS A 24 -10.06 18.11 -12.88
CA LYS A 24 -9.15 17.72 -11.80
C LYS A 24 -9.55 16.35 -11.25
N SER A 25 -9.11 15.30 -11.92
CA SER A 25 -9.21 13.93 -11.39
C SER A 25 -8.43 13.80 -10.08
N GLY A 26 -9.01 13.14 -9.07
CA GLY A 26 -8.32 12.81 -7.81
C GLY A 26 -8.58 13.73 -6.61
N LEU A 27 -9.39 14.79 -6.72
CA LEU A 27 -9.75 15.60 -5.53
C LEU A 27 -10.57 14.81 -4.48
N PHE A 28 -11.36 13.82 -4.91
CA PHE A 28 -12.12 12.95 -4.00
C PHE A 28 -11.20 12.11 -3.10
N TYR A 29 -10.07 11.61 -3.62
CA TYR A 29 -9.04 10.93 -2.83
C TYR A 29 -8.29 11.89 -1.89
N ARG A 30 -8.18 13.17 -2.27
CA ARG A 30 -7.49 14.19 -1.48
C ARG A 30 -8.35 14.75 -0.33
N TRP A 31 -9.67 14.78 -0.49
CA TRP A 31 -10.62 15.33 0.48
C TRP A 31 -11.42 14.27 1.25
N GLY A 32 -11.59 13.07 0.69
CA GLY A 32 -12.34 11.96 1.30
C GLY A 32 -11.64 11.24 2.44
N GLY A 33 -10.42 11.68 2.82
CA GLY A 33 -9.64 11.05 3.89
C GLY A 33 -9.24 9.61 3.57
N LYS A 34 -8.51 8.97 4.50
CA LYS A 34 -8.05 7.58 4.38
C LYS A 34 -9.20 6.59 4.13
N GLU A 35 -10.43 6.92 4.52
CA GLU A 35 -11.61 6.06 4.40
C GLU A 35 -12.13 5.92 2.96
N ALA A 36 -12.07 6.97 2.12
CA ALA A 36 -12.53 6.88 0.74
C ALA A 36 -11.62 6.00 -0.15
N ALA A 37 -10.34 5.89 0.20
CA ALA A 37 -9.40 5.00 -0.48
C ALA A 37 -9.59 3.51 -0.13
N LEU A 38 -10.26 3.21 0.99
CA LEU A 38 -10.50 1.84 1.46
C LEU A 38 -11.73 1.18 0.83
N ILE A 39 -12.61 1.95 0.19
CA ILE A 39 -13.85 1.44 -0.42
C ILE A 39 -13.58 0.71 -1.74
N ASP A 40 -12.48 1.01 -2.43
CA ASP A 40 -12.18 0.45 -3.76
C ASP A 40 -11.54 -0.95 -3.71
N ASP A 41 -11.05 -1.40 -2.54
CA ASP A 41 -10.18 -2.58 -2.40
C ASP A 41 -10.84 -3.74 -1.63
N VAL A 42 -12.17 -3.83 -1.66
CA VAL A 42 -12.93 -4.92 -0.98
C VAL A 42 -12.95 -6.21 -1.83
N THR A 43 -12.30 -6.23 -2.98
CA THR A 43 -12.30 -7.39 -3.90
C THR A 43 -10.93 -8.03 -3.98
N GLY A 44 -10.80 -9.28 -3.52
CA GLY A 44 -9.60 -10.11 -3.74
C GLY A 44 -9.03 -10.80 -2.50
N THR A 45 -9.58 -10.56 -1.30
CA THR A 45 -9.19 -11.26 -0.07
C THR A 45 -9.79 -12.67 -0.01
N MET A 46 -9.07 -13.61 0.60
CA MET A 46 -9.56 -15.00 0.76
C MET A 46 -10.65 -15.09 1.83
N PRO A 47 -11.65 -15.98 1.71
CA PRO A 47 -12.60 -16.23 2.79
C PRO A 47 -11.91 -16.62 4.10
N PRO A 48 -12.34 -16.10 5.28
CA PRO A 48 -13.51 -15.24 5.53
C PRO A 48 -13.23 -13.72 5.42
N PHE A 49 -12.05 -13.33 4.95
CA PHE A 49 -11.63 -11.93 4.85
C PHE A 49 -12.22 -11.20 3.64
N ASP A 50 -12.92 -11.91 2.75
CA ASP A 50 -13.66 -11.41 1.58
C ASP A 50 -14.85 -10.49 1.95
N LYS A 51 -15.23 -10.44 3.23
CA LYS A 51 -16.36 -9.65 3.74
C LYS A 51 -15.95 -8.56 4.73
N MET A 52 -14.65 -8.36 4.94
CA MET A 52 -14.15 -7.39 5.91
C MET A 52 -13.04 -6.52 5.32
N ILE A 53 -12.93 -5.29 5.83
CA ILE A 53 -11.80 -4.42 5.53
C ILE A 53 -10.63 -4.88 6.38
N VAL A 54 -9.56 -5.33 5.73
CA VAL A 54 -8.31 -5.69 6.40
C VAL A 54 -7.42 -4.46 6.43
N TYR A 55 -7.21 -3.92 7.63
CA TYR A 55 -6.29 -2.81 7.80
C TYR A 55 -4.84 -3.29 7.67
N GLY A 56 -4.00 -2.43 7.09
CA GLY A 56 -2.55 -2.58 7.18
C GLY A 56 -2.07 -2.56 8.64
N PRO A 57 -0.84 -3.04 8.89
CA PRO A 57 -0.28 -3.09 10.24
C PRO A 57 -0.20 -1.69 10.86
N ALA A 58 -0.50 -1.60 12.16
CA ALA A 58 -0.44 -0.33 12.89
C ALA A 58 0.98 0.26 12.97
N GLU A 59 2.00 -0.61 12.99
CA GLU A 59 3.41 -0.23 13.11
C GLU A 59 4.25 -0.98 12.04
N PRO A 60 4.13 -0.61 10.75
CA PRO A 60 4.69 -1.37 9.64
C PRO A 60 6.22 -1.50 9.70
N ASP A 61 6.94 -0.44 10.09
CA ASP A 61 8.40 -0.47 10.27
C ASP A 61 8.83 -1.42 11.39
N ARG A 62 8.10 -1.43 12.52
CA ARG A 62 8.37 -2.36 13.63
C ARG A 62 8.11 -3.81 13.21
N VAL A 63 7.08 -4.06 12.40
CA VAL A 63 6.83 -5.39 11.83
C VAL A 63 8.01 -5.81 10.95
N ALA A 64 8.46 -4.96 10.04
CA ALA A 64 9.62 -5.24 9.19
C ALA A 64 10.89 -5.50 10.02
N ALA A 65 11.17 -4.67 11.03
CA ALA A 65 12.31 -4.86 11.93
C ALA A 65 12.26 -6.22 12.66
N ARG A 66 11.11 -6.62 13.21
CA ARG A 66 10.94 -7.91 13.89
C ARG A 66 11.09 -9.11 12.94
N ILE A 67 10.64 -8.98 11.69
CA ILE A 67 10.84 -10.02 10.67
C ILE A 67 12.34 -10.18 10.39
N CYS A 68 13.04 -9.06 10.20
CA CYS A 68 14.49 -9.05 9.98
C CYS A 68 15.24 -9.73 11.13
N GLU A 69 14.93 -9.35 12.39
CA GLU A 69 15.53 -9.92 13.61
C GLU A 69 15.32 -11.43 13.71
N ARG A 70 14.10 -11.91 13.45
CA ARG A 70 13.77 -13.34 13.59
C ARG A 70 14.32 -14.23 12.50
N VAL A 71 14.41 -13.70 11.27
CA VAL A 71 14.83 -14.48 10.10
C VAL A 71 16.35 -14.35 9.86
N GLY A 72 16.99 -13.32 10.40
CA GLY A 72 18.40 -13.03 10.16
C GLY A 72 18.67 -12.51 8.74
N ALA A 73 17.65 -11.91 8.11
CA ALA A 73 17.77 -11.32 6.78
C ALA A 73 18.61 -10.02 6.83
N PHE A 74 19.09 -9.55 5.67
CA PHE A 74 19.70 -8.22 5.60
C PHE A 74 18.70 -7.11 5.94
N GLY A 75 17.46 -7.28 5.52
CA GLY A 75 16.39 -6.32 5.71
C GLY A 75 15.04 -6.92 5.31
N ALA A 76 13.97 -6.25 5.71
CA ALA A 76 12.60 -6.61 5.37
C ALA A 76 11.80 -5.35 5.03
N MET A 77 10.71 -5.54 4.29
CA MET A 77 9.75 -4.49 4.00
C MET A 77 8.33 -5.05 3.98
N VAL A 78 7.37 -4.20 4.33
CA VAL A 78 5.95 -4.43 4.10
C VAL A 78 5.56 -3.57 2.90
N ALA A 79 5.04 -4.22 1.86
CA ALA A 79 4.64 -3.56 0.63
C ALA A 79 3.15 -3.80 0.37
N ASP A 80 2.49 -2.75 -0.07
CA ASP A 80 1.14 -2.72 -0.59
C ASP A 80 1.25 -2.53 -2.11
N VAL A 81 1.07 -3.62 -2.86
CA VAL A 81 1.37 -3.68 -4.30
C VAL A 81 0.11 -4.03 -5.05
N ASN A 82 -0.28 -3.14 -5.96
CA ASN A 82 -1.45 -3.29 -6.81
C ASN A 82 -1.05 -3.36 -8.30
N ASP A 83 -1.81 -4.13 -9.09
CA ASP A 83 -1.55 -4.39 -10.52
C ASP A 83 -1.57 -3.14 -11.42
N LEU A 84 -2.03 -2.01 -10.90
CA LEU A 84 -2.08 -0.71 -11.58
C LEU A 84 -0.74 0.05 -11.54
N LYS A 85 0.39 -0.67 -11.46
CA LYS A 85 1.75 -0.12 -11.29
C LYS A 85 1.90 0.79 -10.07
N ARG A 86 1.11 0.52 -9.03
CA ARG A 86 1.18 1.24 -7.75
C ARG A 86 1.77 0.29 -6.73
N SER A 87 3.08 0.37 -6.54
CA SER A 87 3.76 -0.25 -5.42
C SER A 87 4.01 0.82 -4.35
N ARG A 88 3.46 0.60 -3.16
CA ARG A 88 3.73 1.42 -1.99
C ARG A 88 4.42 0.58 -0.95
N VAL A 89 5.66 0.94 -0.63
CA VAL A 89 6.30 0.41 0.57
C VAL A 89 5.71 1.17 1.76
N VAL A 90 5.05 0.43 2.66
CA VAL A 90 4.36 0.99 3.83
C VAL A 90 5.19 0.89 5.10
N GLY A 91 6.21 0.03 5.13
CA GLY A 91 7.27 0.10 6.12
C GLY A 91 8.48 -0.73 5.80
N VAL A 92 9.60 -0.40 6.42
CA VAL A 92 10.93 -0.99 6.18
C VAL A 92 11.71 -1.17 7.47
N SER A 93 12.64 -2.12 7.49
CA SER A 93 13.72 -2.14 8.47
C SER A 93 14.82 -1.14 8.10
N ASP A 94 15.56 -0.64 9.08
CA ASP A 94 16.57 0.43 8.94
C ASP A 94 17.60 0.23 7.81
N SER A 95 17.94 -1.01 7.49
CA SER A 95 18.93 -1.35 6.45
C SER A 95 18.42 -1.17 5.02
N VAL A 96 17.12 -1.03 4.80
CA VAL A 96 16.48 -1.07 3.48
C VAL A 96 16.13 0.32 2.99
N ASP A 97 16.53 0.64 1.76
CA ASP A 97 16.04 1.81 1.04
C ASP A 97 14.67 1.50 0.43
N GLY A 98 13.62 1.90 1.14
CA GLY A 98 12.24 1.64 0.72
C GLY A 98 11.88 2.24 -0.64
N THR A 99 12.46 3.38 -1.02
CA THR A 99 12.18 4.02 -2.32
C THR A 99 12.79 3.21 -3.46
N LEU A 100 14.02 2.74 -3.28
CA LEU A 100 14.68 1.87 -4.25
C LEU A 100 13.98 0.50 -4.31
N ALA A 101 13.60 -0.07 -3.17
CA ALA A 101 12.90 -1.35 -3.10
C ALA A 101 11.50 -1.30 -3.76
N ALA A 102 10.76 -0.19 -3.61
CA ALA A 102 9.45 -0.02 -4.23
C ALA A 102 9.51 -0.15 -5.77
N LYS A 103 10.59 0.35 -6.39
CA LYS A 103 10.80 0.26 -7.84
C LYS A 103 10.86 -1.18 -8.33
N LEU A 104 11.44 -2.10 -7.53
CA LEU A 104 11.52 -3.53 -7.86
C LEU A 104 10.14 -4.21 -7.89
N LEU A 105 9.14 -3.62 -7.24
CA LEU A 105 7.79 -4.17 -7.11
C LEU A 105 6.75 -3.48 -8.01
N LEU A 106 7.14 -2.51 -8.84
CA LEU A 106 6.20 -1.72 -9.64
C LEU A 106 5.31 -2.58 -10.53
N ASP A 107 5.86 -3.59 -11.19
CA ASP A 107 5.12 -4.45 -12.11
C ASP A 107 4.45 -5.65 -11.42
N ASN A 108 4.41 -5.67 -10.07
CA ASN A 108 3.89 -6.78 -9.26
C ASN A 108 4.32 -8.17 -9.78
N PRO A 109 5.64 -8.43 -9.94
CA PRO A 109 6.14 -9.56 -10.73
C PRO A 109 5.74 -10.94 -10.16
N PHE A 110 5.34 -10.98 -8.89
CA PHE A 110 4.93 -12.19 -8.19
C PHE A 110 3.44 -12.49 -8.34
N GLY A 111 2.63 -11.45 -8.60
CA GLY A 111 1.18 -11.49 -8.42
C GLY A 111 0.79 -11.69 -6.95
N ASN A 112 -0.39 -11.23 -6.57
CA ASN A 112 -0.90 -11.32 -5.18
C ASN A 112 -2.32 -11.90 -5.09
N ALA A 113 -3.00 -12.12 -6.22
CA ALA A 113 -4.35 -12.67 -6.29
C ALA A 113 -4.34 -14.22 -6.23
N SER A 114 -4.70 -14.90 -7.32
CA SER A 114 -4.81 -16.36 -7.37
C SER A 114 -3.49 -17.11 -7.12
N GLN A 115 -2.36 -16.43 -7.30
CA GLN A 115 -1.01 -16.95 -7.08
C GLN A 115 -0.72 -17.22 -5.60
N LYS A 116 -1.44 -16.56 -4.67
CA LYS A 116 -1.28 -16.72 -3.21
C LYS A 116 0.16 -16.57 -2.74
N THR A 117 0.83 -15.53 -3.23
CA THR A 117 2.24 -15.22 -2.97
C THR A 117 2.40 -13.96 -2.11
N PRO A 118 1.98 -13.99 -0.83
CA PRO A 118 2.05 -12.81 0.06
C PRO A 118 3.48 -12.51 0.54
N ILE A 119 4.46 -13.39 0.27
CA ILE A 119 5.85 -13.26 0.71
C ILE A 119 6.77 -13.45 -0.49
N CYS A 120 7.67 -12.50 -0.67
CA CYS A 120 8.64 -12.50 -1.77
C CYS A 120 10.06 -12.36 -1.21
N ILE A 121 11.02 -13.06 -1.83
CA ILE A 121 12.44 -12.98 -1.44
C ILE A 121 13.20 -12.24 -2.53
N VAL A 122 13.72 -11.06 -2.19
CA VAL A 122 14.63 -10.31 -3.06
C VAL A 122 16.06 -10.73 -2.76
N LYS A 123 16.68 -11.45 -3.68
CA LYS A 123 18.09 -11.88 -3.55
C LYS A 123 19.04 -10.75 -3.93
N ASN A 124 20.22 -10.75 -3.31
CA ASN A 124 21.30 -9.79 -3.59
C ASN A 124 20.93 -8.31 -3.43
N TYR A 125 19.90 -8.00 -2.64
CA TYR A 125 19.42 -6.63 -2.47
C TYR A 125 20.47 -5.71 -1.82
N ARG A 126 21.28 -6.23 -0.88
CA ARG A 126 22.38 -5.46 -0.26
C ARG A 126 23.36 -4.93 -1.31
N GLN A 127 23.76 -5.77 -2.26
CA GLN A 127 24.67 -5.39 -3.35
C GLN A 127 23.99 -4.43 -4.32
N TYR A 128 22.74 -4.71 -4.69
CA TYR A 128 21.94 -3.86 -5.56
C TYR A 128 21.81 -2.44 -5.00
N GLN A 129 21.44 -2.32 -3.72
CA GLN A 129 21.31 -1.04 -3.03
C GLN A 129 22.64 -0.30 -2.94
N ALA A 130 23.74 -0.99 -2.61
CA ALA A 130 25.06 -0.36 -2.55
C ALA A 130 25.50 0.23 -3.90
N ALA A 131 25.23 -0.48 -5.01
CA ALA A 131 25.56 0.00 -6.34
C ALA A 131 24.77 1.26 -6.75
N HIS A 132 23.50 1.37 -6.36
CA HIS A 132 22.63 2.51 -6.71
C HIS A 132 22.72 3.69 -5.74
N ARG A 133 23.54 3.59 -4.69
CA ARG A 133 23.79 4.68 -3.73
C ARG A 133 25.01 5.53 -4.11
N ALA A 134 25.79 5.06 -5.08
CA ALA A 134 26.98 5.71 -5.60
C ALA A 134 26.72 6.54 -6.88
N GLU A 135 25.48 6.51 -7.38
CA GLU A 135 24.96 7.36 -8.47
C GLU A 135 24.23 8.58 -7.89
#